data_AF-A0A3S0ZW69-F1
#
_entry.id   AF-A0A3S0ZW69-F1
#
_cell.length_a   1.000
_cell.length_b   1.000
_cell.length_c   1.000
_cell.angle_alpha   90.00
_cell.angle_beta   90.00
_cell.angle_gamma   90.00
#
_symmetry.space_group_name_H-M   'P 1'
#
loop_
_entity.id
_entity.type
_entity.pdbx_description
1 polymer ?
#
loop_
_entity_poly.entity_id
_entity_poly.type
_entity_poly.pdbx_seq_one_letter_code
_entity_poly.pdbx_strand_id
1 'polypeptide(L)'
;MKKLLSILGNITLINTGTTFLISCSNKMTDDNEPTDEPAAAKDAKILNEISKRASNSLQKYASKKSMIDETNYDISFEKLYKMVTLTNPSVVLVIDNPDVAKILQLIRTGFNAEFENINREIINDYPNYYPTDEPLAVVENSINYQLNYIDLTQLAKITRVDVTNVNAVRLDFRFNFVVRFKSLETTVPVTISYVLTGNAKIVNDLLSGVVAKVAKPIVNYFNQIKSIKIDSNQDFKKLYDNFDIIYTNNYEELNTIVMHKLNELIKIDDDLAPFKDKITFVVSERMLNLVSASITEAAAGNAAGSNAVFDLVANRTTAKWSGEGFNPNQLTGQNFLNFYRSVMPIFQTNKGILQLGSFNVNLLKVQVAGFPLSGVVADNNNQNLNVSVEVSDQGLNKKLTNFGNIIAAFNKYYRIETYLPGKRSIFHVPTNDFDKIKTYLKSSGDLKKMWSILEASFKKLSYANGLEDLNLFYLGESYKALTTNAMLYYIDGNDNMLYPNASYKLGVTSGGNVYWTFDYRFGVDKDSSFIYSVYSGYWTSFGIIRE
;
A
#
# COMPACT_ATOMS: atom_id res chain seq x y z
N MET A 1 -33.77 27.62 -3.86
CA MET A 1 -34.22 27.68 -2.45
C MET A 1 -33.63 26.47 -1.75
N LYS A 2 -32.57 26.67 -0.95
CA LYS A 2 -32.60 26.66 0.53
C LYS A 2 -33.08 25.31 1.08
N LYS A 3 -32.12 24.49 1.52
CA LYS A 3 -31.81 24.20 2.94
C LYS A 3 -32.84 23.29 3.61
N LEU A 4 -32.46 22.08 4.02
CA LEU A 4 -32.10 21.75 5.41
C LEU A 4 -32.03 20.22 5.57
N LEU A 5 -30.84 19.72 5.89
CA LEU A 5 -30.63 18.79 7.01
C LEU A 5 -29.11 18.64 7.21
N SER A 6 -28.58 19.64 7.90
CA SER A 6 -27.40 19.51 8.75
C SER A 6 -27.85 19.05 10.14
N ILE A 7 -26.93 18.39 10.86
CA ILE A 7 -26.90 18.08 12.30
C ILE A 7 -27.22 16.60 12.61
N LEU A 8 -26.14 15.81 12.66
CA LEU A 8 -25.76 14.80 13.66
C LEU A 8 -24.57 14.01 13.04
N GLY A 9 -23.35 14.00 13.54
CA GLY A 9 -22.77 14.62 14.73
C GLY A 9 -21.25 14.65 14.62
N ASN A 10 -20.63 15.60 15.33
CA ASN A 10 -19.20 15.66 15.54
C ASN A 10 -18.72 14.40 16.26
N ILE A 11 -17.88 13.63 15.58
CA ILE A 11 -16.82 12.83 16.20
C ILE A 11 -15.54 13.16 15.42
N THR A 12 -14.65 13.87 16.10
CA THR A 12 -13.22 13.93 15.81
C THR A 12 -12.67 12.54 15.49
N LEU A 13 -11.87 12.38 14.42
CA LEU A 13 -10.60 11.64 14.38
C LEU A 13 -10.17 11.31 12.94
N ILE A 14 -8.93 11.71 12.63
CA ILE A 14 -7.99 11.14 11.66
C ILE A 14 -8.40 11.27 10.20
N ASN A 15 -7.89 12.33 9.55
CA ASN A 15 -7.76 12.39 8.11
C ASN A 15 -6.91 11.19 7.64
N THR A 16 -7.58 10.24 7.03
CA THR A 16 -7.02 9.11 6.33
C THR A 16 -6.23 9.61 5.12
N GLY A 17 -4.91 9.45 5.18
CA GLY A 17 -4.02 9.68 4.04
C GLY A 17 -4.30 8.64 2.96
N THR A 18 -5.11 9.06 1.98
CA THR A 18 -5.33 8.51 0.63
C THR A 18 -5.04 7.02 0.43
N THR A 19 -6.14 6.26 0.38
CA THR A 19 -6.29 4.95 -0.26
C THR A 19 -5.77 4.94 -1.70
N PHE A 20 -4.82 4.06 -2.03
CA PHE A 20 -4.57 3.70 -3.43
C PHE A 20 -5.61 2.67 -3.88
N LEU A 21 -6.79 3.15 -4.24
CA LEU A 21 -7.78 2.38 -4.99
C LEU A 21 -8.43 3.33 -5.99
N ILE A 22 -8.01 3.28 -7.25
CA ILE A 22 -8.81 3.80 -8.36
C ILE A 22 -9.14 2.61 -9.25
N SER A 23 -10.36 2.11 -9.05
CA SER A 23 -11.10 1.36 -10.06
C SER A 23 -11.26 2.25 -11.29
N CYS A 24 -10.47 2.02 -12.33
CA CYS A 24 -10.65 2.71 -13.61
C CYS A 24 -11.87 2.14 -14.36
N SER A 25 -12.83 3.02 -14.65
CA SER A 25 -13.85 2.78 -15.67
C SER A 25 -13.27 3.14 -17.04
N ASN A 26 -13.00 2.15 -17.90
CA ASN A 26 -12.65 2.43 -19.29
C ASN A 26 -13.76 1.97 -20.25
N LYS A 27 -14.12 2.88 -21.15
CA LYS A 27 -14.85 2.62 -22.40
C LYS A 27 -13.92 1.86 -23.36
N MET A 28 -14.47 0.84 -24.02
CA MET A 28 -13.80 -0.09 -24.93
C MET A 28 -13.43 0.54 -26.28
N THR A 29 -12.27 0.12 -26.81
CA THR A 29 -11.99 0.00 -28.25
C THR A 29 -11.08 -1.21 -28.50
N ASP A 30 -11.39 -1.99 -29.55
CA ASP A 30 -10.72 -3.16 -30.15
C ASP A 30 -9.21 -2.92 -30.45
N ASP A 31 -8.31 -3.89 -30.67
CA ASP A 31 -8.41 -5.24 -31.23
C ASP A 31 -7.14 -6.08 -30.91
N ASN A 32 -7.27 -7.40 -31.06
CA ASN A 32 -6.31 -8.54 -31.03
C ASN A 32 -4.77 -8.31 -31.08
N GLU A 33 -4.04 -8.80 -30.05
CA GLU A 33 -2.65 -9.32 -30.13
C GLU A 33 -2.28 -10.20 -28.88
N PRO A 34 -1.24 -11.06 -28.93
CA PRO A 34 -1.09 -12.21 -28.03
C PRO A 34 -0.52 -11.92 -26.63
N THR A 35 -1.08 -12.62 -25.64
CA THR A 35 -0.51 -13.03 -24.34
C THR A 35 0.33 -12.03 -23.56
N ASP A 36 -0.34 -10.99 -23.06
CA ASP A 36 0.25 -10.05 -22.13
C ASP A 36 -0.60 -9.96 -20.84
N GLU A 37 0.03 -9.64 -19.69
CA GLU A 37 -0.71 -9.08 -18.54
C GLU A 37 -1.72 -8.05 -19.06
N PRO A 38 -2.94 -7.99 -18.50
CA PRO A 38 -3.99 -7.14 -19.02
C PRO A 38 -3.42 -5.74 -19.02
N ALA A 39 -3.59 -5.02 -20.14
CA ALA A 39 -3.00 -3.71 -20.32
C ALA A 39 -3.19 -2.85 -19.05
N ALA A 40 -4.38 -2.86 -18.45
CA ALA A 40 -4.68 -2.15 -17.20
C ALA A 40 -3.76 -2.48 -16.00
N ALA A 41 -3.37 -3.74 -15.78
CA ALA A 41 -2.47 -4.10 -14.67
C ALA A 41 -1.01 -3.73 -14.98
N LYS A 42 -0.58 -3.91 -16.25
CA LYS A 42 0.73 -3.39 -16.70
C LYS A 42 0.79 -1.87 -16.57
N ASP A 43 -0.28 -1.21 -16.97
CA ASP A 43 -0.42 0.24 -16.96
C ASP A 43 -0.40 0.78 -15.52
N ALA A 44 -1.09 0.11 -14.59
CA ALA A 44 -1.05 0.46 -13.18
C ALA A 44 0.34 0.24 -12.56
N LYS A 45 1.04 -0.83 -12.97
CA LYS A 45 2.42 -1.07 -12.55
C LYS A 45 3.36 0.04 -13.05
N ILE A 46 3.25 0.42 -14.32
CA ILE A 46 4.04 1.52 -14.89
C ILE A 46 3.70 2.84 -14.19
N LEU A 47 2.41 3.12 -13.94
CA LEU A 47 1.99 4.30 -13.16
C LEU A 47 2.66 4.32 -11.76
N ASN A 48 2.72 3.18 -11.09
CA ASN A 48 3.39 3.04 -9.79
C ASN A 48 4.91 3.24 -9.90
N GLU A 49 5.55 2.70 -10.93
CA GLU A 49 6.99 2.90 -11.19
C GLU A 49 7.31 4.39 -11.43
N ILE A 50 6.49 5.07 -12.23
CA ILE A 50 6.59 6.51 -12.48
C ILE A 50 6.38 7.29 -11.17
N SER A 51 5.34 6.96 -10.40
CA SER A 51 5.04 7.61 -9.12
C SER A 51 6.19 7.48 -8.12
N LYS A 52 6.79 6.28 -8.04
CA LYS A 52 7.93 6.00 -7.18
C LYS A 52 9.18 6.75 -7.63
N ARG A 53 9.45 6.81 -8.95
CA ARG A 53 10.56 7.60 -9.49
C ARG A 53 10.40 9.08 -9.16
N ALA A 54 9.24 9.65 -9.42
CA ALA A 54 8.95 11.06 -9.15
C ALA A 54 9.14 11.39 -7.66
N SER A 55 8.57 10.56 -6.77
CA SER A 55 8.68 10.73 -5.32
C SER A 55 10.15 10.66 -4.85
N ASN A 56 10.91 9.67 -5.34
CA ASN A 56 12.33 9.51 -4.99
C ASN A 56 13.18 10.70 -5.48
N SER A 57 12.96 11.17 -6.70
CA SER A 57 13.66 12.34 -7.24
C SER A 57 13.34 13.61 -6.47
N LEU A 58 12.07 13.85 -6.14
CA LEU A 58 11.66 14.99 -5.32
C LEU A 58 12.26 14.94 -3.90
N GLN A 59 12.34 13.78 -3.27
CA GLN A 59 13.03 13.63 -1.98
C GLN A 59 14.54 13.90 -2.09
N LYS A 60 15.18 13.46 -3.16
CA LYS A 60 16.60 13.75 -3.44
C LYS A 60 16.83 15.26 -3.64
N TYR A 61 15.91 15.92 -4.34
CA TYR A 61 15.92 17.37 -4.49
C TYR A 61 15.74 18.08 -3.14
N ALA A 62 14.70 17.71 -2.38
CA ALA A 62 14.38 18.28 -1.08
C ALA A 62 15.55 18.17 -0.09
N SER A 63 16.25 17.03 -0.08
CA SER A 63 17.43 16.84 0.78
C SER A 63 18.65 17.66 0.34
N LYS A 64 18.84 17.89 -0.97
CA LYS A 64 19.96 18.71 -1.48
C LYS A 64 19.72 20.21 -1.40
N LYS A 65 18.45 20.64 -1.45
CA LYS A 65 18.05 22.06 -1.52
C LYS A 65 17.33 22.52 -0.25
N SER A 66 17.54 21.83 0.87
CA SER A 66 16.87 22.09 2.15
C SER A 66 17.21 23.43 2.80
N MET A 67 18.23 24.15 2.32
CA MET A 67 18.61 25.47 2.82
C MET A 67 18.76 26.48 1.68
N ILE A 68 18.23 27.68 1.88
CA ILE A 68 18.34 28.82 0.98
C ILE A 68 19.02 29.95 1.75
N ASP A 69 20.22 30.29 1.28
CA ASP A 69 21.02 31.38 1.82
C ASP A 69 20.65 32.69 1.13
N GLU A 70 20.21 33.68 1.91
CA GLU A 70 19.87 35.04 1.46
C GLU A 70 21.03 35.68 0.68
N THR A 71 22.29 35.39 1.07
CA THR A 71 23.47 36.01 0.46
C THR A 71 23.72 35.58 -0.99
N ASN A 72 23.08 34.51 -1.44
CA ASN A 72 23.16 34.04 -2.82
C ASN A 72 22.18 34.76 -3.78
N TYR A 73 21.34 35.66 -3.26
CA TYR A 73 20.28 36.32 -4.03
C TYR A 73 20.22 37.82 -3.74
N ASP A 74 19.80 38.60 -4.72
CA ASP A 74 19.51 40.03 -4.55
C ASP A 74 18.08 40.25 -4.00
N ILE A 75 17.73 39.52 -2.94
CA ILE A 75 16.41 39.54 -2.30
C ILE A 75 16.60 39.43 -0.79
N SER A 76 16.10 40.40 -0.02
CA SER A 76 16.17 40.31 1.44
C SER A 76 15.03 39.48 2.04
N PHE A 77 15.37 38.67 3.05
CA PHE A 77 14.44 37.81 3.79
C PHE A 77 13.98 38.44 5.12
N GLU A 78 14.41 39.68 5.44
CA GLU A 78 14.17 40.34 6.74
C GLU A 78 12.69 40.33 7.17
N LYS A 79 11.78 40.53 6.21
CA LYS A 79 10.34 40.54 6.48
C LYS A 79 9.82 39.17 6.92
N LEU A 80 10.30 38.07 6.32
CA LEU A 80 9.91 36.71 6.71
C LEU A 80 10.31 36.41 8.16
N TYR A 81 11.52 36.80 8.57
CA TYR A 81 12.00 36.57 9.93
C TYR A 81 11.11 37.22 11.00
N LYS A 82 10.41 38.32 10.66
CA LYS A 82 9.51 39.04 11.57
C LYS A 82 8.06 38.53 11.54
N MET A 83 7.69 37.72 10.55
CA MET A 83 6.30 37.22 10.40
C MET A 83 5.97 36.07 11.35
N VAL A 84 6.97 35.39 11.89
CA VAL A 84 6.80 34.26 12.80
C VAL A 84 7.67 34.45 14.05
N THR A 85 7.13 34.04 15.20
CA THR A 85 7.79 34.16 16.51
C THR A 85 7.50 32.93 17.36
N LEU A 86 8.09 32.82 18.54
CA LEU A 86 7.75 31.75 19.48
C LEU A 86 6.25 31.72 19.85
N THR A 87 5.60 32.90 19.95
CA THR A 87 4.18 33.01 20.31
C THR A 87 3.24 32.89 19.11
N ASN A 88 3.71 33.27 17.92
CA ASN A 88 3.02 33.09 16.64
C ASN A 88 3.90 32.23 15.72
N PRO A 89 3.97 30.91 15.96
CA PRO A 89 4.99 30.05 15.36
C PRO A 89 4.77 29.75 13.88
N SER A 90 3.65 30.16 13.30
CA SER A 90 3.35 29.86 11.91
C SER A 90 2.40 30.87 11.28
N VAL A 91 2.59 31.11 9.97
CA VAL A 91 1.70 31.90 9.13
C VAL A 91 1.63 31.30 7.73
N VAL A 92 0.45 31.32 7.13
CA VAL A 92 0.27 30.97 5.71
C VAL A 92 0.66 32.17 4.86
N LEU A 93 1.54 31.97 3.90
CA LEU A 93 1.97 33.00 2.97
C LEU A 93 1.08 33.02 1.73
N VAL A 94 0.75 34.23 1.29
CA VAL A 94 -0.05 34.47 0.08
C VAL A 94 0.88 34.92 -1.04
N ILE A 95 0.76 34.32 -2.22
CA ILE A 95 1.69 34.54 -3.34
C ILE A 95 1.69 35.99 -3.84
N ASP A 96 0.54 36.66 -3.77
CA ASP A 96 0.36 38.05 -4.20
C ASP A 96 0.83 39.08 -3.17
N ASN A 97 1.27 38.65 -1.98
CA ASN A 97 1.81 39.58 -0.99
C ASN A 97 3.20 40.07 -1.45
N PRO A 98 3.37 41.39 -1.71
CA PRO A 98 4.61 41.94 -2.23
C PRO A 98 5.83 41.72 -1.31
N ASP A 99 5.60 41.49 -0.01
CA ASP A 99 6.65 41.24 0.97
C ASP A 99 7.32 39.87 0.82
N VAL A 100 6.64 38.91 0.18
CA VAL A 100 7.11 37.53 0.04
C VAL A 100 7.10 37.02 -1.40
N ALA A 101 6.41 37.70 -2.33
CA ALA A 101 6.22 37.26 -3.71
C ALA A 101 7.53 36.88 -4.42
N LYS A 102 8.58 37.71 -4.31
CA LYS A 102 9.89 37.42 -4.93
C LYS A 102 10.52 36.13 -4.40
N ILE A 103 10.36 35.86 -3.10
CA ILE A 103 10.96 34.71 -2.42
C ILE A 103 10.19 33.44 -2.78
N LEU A 104 8.86 33.52 -2.81
CA LEU A 104 8.01 32.42 -3.25
C LEU A 104 8.24 32.10 -4.74
N GLN A 105 8.43 33.12 -5.57
CA GLN A 105 8.78 32.96 -6.99
C GLN A 105 10.14 32.28 -7.18
N LEU A 106 11.15 32.65 -6.39
CA LEU A 106 12.46 31.99 -6.39
C LEU A 106 12.32 30.47 -6.11
N ILE A 107 11.57 30.13 -5.06
CA ILE A 107 11.34 28.73 -4.67
C ILE A 107 10.56 27.98 -5.74
N ARG A 108 9.50 28.60 -6.27
CA ARG A 108 8.69 28.04 -7.35
C ARG A 108 9.51 27.77 -8.60
N THR A 109 10.40 28.69 -8.97
CA THR A 109 11.26 28.56 -10.16
C THR A 109 12.26 27.41 -9.99
N GLY A 110 12.92 27.32 -8.83
CA GLY A 110 13.84 26.24 -8.54
C GLY A 110 13.17 24.86 -8.48
N PHE A 111 11.94 24.79 -7.97
CA PHE A 111 11.14 23.57 -7.97
C PHE A 111 10.68 23.18 -9.38
N ASN A 112 10.12 24.11 -10.15
CA ASN A 112 9.62 23.83 -11.51
C ASN A 112 10.73 23.28 -12.41
N ALA A 113 11.95 23.84 -12.33
CA ALA A 113 13.09 23.35 -13.10
C ALA A 113 13.42 21.87 -12.80
N GLU A 114 13.37 21.46 -11.52
CA GLU A 114 13.58 20.07 -11.13
C GLU A 114 12.40 19.20 -11.55
N PHE A 115 11.17 19.67 -11.35
CA PHE A 115 9.96 18.93 -11.72
C PHE A 115 9.91 18.65 -13.23
N GLU A 116 10.26 19.65 -14.05
CA GLU A 116 10.42 19.51 -15.50
C GLU A 116 11.53 18.53 -15.88
N ASN A 117 12.66 18.51 -15.16
CA ASN A 117 13.72 17.51 -15.38
C ASN A 117 13.19 16.09 -15.14
N ILE A 118 12.48 15.87 -14.04
CA ILE A 118 11.86 14.58 -13.71
C ILE A 118 10.86 14.20 -14.81
N ASN A 119 10.04 15.13 -15.27
CA ASN A 119 9.09 14.91 -16.36
C ASN A 119 9.80 14.47 -17.64
N ARG A 120 10.83 15.21 -18.08
CA ARG A 120 11.64 14.88 -19.27
C ARG A 120 12.28 13.50 -19.16
N GLU A 121 12.81 13.17 -18.00
CA GLU A 121 13.40 11.87 -17.72
C GLU A 121 12.39 10.72 -17.88
N ILE A 122 11.15 10.89 -17.41
CA ILE A 122 10.09 9.89 -17.58
C ILE A 122 9.65 9.82 -19.05
N ILE A 123 9.50 10.96 -19.72
CA ILE A 123 9.15 11.01 -21.15
C ILE A 123 10.17 10.23 -21.98
N ASN A 124 11.47 10.38 -21.69
CA ASN A 124 12.53 9.68 -22.41
C ASN A 124 12.48 8.15 -22.24
N ASP A 125 12.01 7.66 -21.09
CA ASP A 125 11.88 6.22 -20.82
C ASP A 125 10.58 5.64 -21.42
N TYR A 126 9.57 6.48 -21.61
CA TYR A 126 8.24 6.10 -22.11
C TYR A 126 7.80 6.97 -23.33
N PRO A 127 8.64 7.16 -24.36
CA PRO A 127 8.44 8.20 -25.38
C PRO A 127 7.17 7.99 -26.21
N ASN A 128 6.79 6.73 -26.43
CA ASN A 128 5.59 6.37 -27.18
C ASN A 128 4.28 6.70 -26.44
N TYR A 129 4.32 6.94 -25.14
CA TYR A 129 3.15 7.21 -24.31
C TYR A 129 2.94 8.70 -24.02
N TYR A 130 3.96 9.53 -24.30
CA TYR A 130 3.95 10.97 -24.01
C TYR A 130 4.37 11.80 -25.24
N PRO A 131 3.70 11.66 -26.40
CA PRO A 131 4.02 12.46 -27.58
C PRO A 131 3.63 13.93 -27.41
N THR A 132 2.60 14.21 -26.61
CA THR A 132 2.05 15.56 -26.38
C THR A 132 1.65 15.84 -24.93
N ASP A 133 1.51 14.79 -24.10
CA ASP A 133 1.06 14.90 -22.72
C ASP A 133 2.23 14.73 -21.75
N GLU A 134 2.15 15.37 -20.59
CA GLU A 134 3.17 15.23 -19.55
C GLU A 134 2.80 14.13 -18.53
N PRO A 135 3.76 13.27 -18.13
CA PRO A 135 3.53 12.23 -17.14
C PRO A 135 3.17 12.78 -15.77
N LEU A 136 3.71 13.94 -15.42
CA LEU A 136 3.49 14.59 -14.13
C LEU A 136 2.91 15.98 -14.35
N ALA A 137 1.99 16.39 -13.48
CA ALA A 137 1.51 17.77 -13.44
C ALA A 137 1.26 18.23 -12.01
N VAL A 138 1.66 19.47 -11.70
CA VAL A 138 1.36 20.08 -10.41
C VAL A 138 -0.10 20.49 -10.37
N VAL A 139 -0.77 20.24 -9.24
CA VAL A 139 -2.14 20.68 -8.99
C VAL A 139 -2.07 22.11 -8.44
N GLU A 140 -2.17 23.12 -9.31
CA GLU A 140 -1.90 24.53 -8.96
C GLU A 140 -2.71 25.04 -7.76
N ASN A 141 -4.00 24.67 -7.65
CA ASN A 141 -4.87 25.08 -6.54
C ASN A 141 -4.57 24.38 -5.21
N SER A 142 -3.69 23.38 -5.20
CA SER A 142 -3.23 22.71 -3.97
C SER A 142 -1.98 23.35 -3.36
N ILE A 143 -1.36 24.30 -4.07
CA ILE A 143 -0.12 24.93 -3.62
C ILE A 143 -0.38 25.78 -2.39
N ASN A 144 0.42 25.55 -1.36
CA ASN A 144 0.38 26.29 -0.12
C ASN A 144 1.80 26.51 0.40
N TYR A 145 2.05 27.71 0.90
CA TYR A 145 3.29 28.09 1.55
C TYR A 145 3.02 28.38 3.02
N GLN A 146 3.63 27.62 3.91
CA GLN A 146 3.53 27.87 5.35
C GLN A 146 4.89 28.24 5.90
N LEU A 147 5.00 29.46 6.41
CA LEU A 147 6.20 29.91 7.12
C LEU A 147 6.08 29.47 8.58
N ASN A 148 7.19 29.01 9.14
CA ASN A 148 7.26 28.49 10.49
C ASN A 148 8.50 29.04 11.22
N TYR A 149 8.32 29.31 12.49
CA TYR A 149 9.37 29.73 13.40
C TYR A 149 10.37 28.60 13.65
N ILE A 150 11.66 28.96 13.68
CA ILE A 150 12.75 28.11 14.15
C ILE A 150 13.25 28.69 15.47
N ASP A 151 13.26 27.89 16.53
CA ASP A 151 13.73 28.32 17.85
C ASP A 151 15.26 28.19 17.95
N LEU A 152 15.96 29.15 17.33
CA LEU A 152 17.43 29.19 17.30
C LEU A 152 18.05 29.17 18.70
N THR A 153 17.40 29.77 19.70
CA THR A 153 17.88 29.75 21.09
C THR A 153 17.85 28.35 21.68
N GLN A 154 16.81 27.55 21.42
CA GLN A 154 16.78 26.16 21.85
C GLN A 154 17.79 25.30 21.08
N LEU A 155 17.94 25.53 19.77
CA LEU A 155 18.97 24.85 18.99
C LEU A 155 20.38 25.17 19.50
N ALA A 156 20.66 26.43 19.85
CA ALA A 156 21.92 26.85 20.46
C ALA A 156 22.20 26.15 21.79
N LYS A 157 21.17 25.92 22.62
CA LYS A 157 21.33 25.13 23.86
C LYS A 157 21.69 23.67 23.58
N ILE A 158 21.10 23.09 22.53
CA ILE A 158 21.44 21.74 22.08
C ILE A 158 22.88 21.72 21.60
N THR A 159 23.27 22.58 20.67
CA THR A 159 24.53 22.45 19.92
C THR A 159 25.71 23.15 20.56
N ARG A 160 25.48 24.12 21.44
CA ARG A 160 26.45 25.10 21.97
C ARG A 160 27.04 26.03 20.89
N VAL A 161 26.33 26.21 19.77
CA VAL A 161 26.67 27.18 18.72
C VAL A 161 26.07 28.54 19.08
N ASP A 162 26.85 29.61 18.94
CA ASP A 162 26.36 30.98 19.12
C ASP A 162 25.48 31.39 17.94
N VAL A 163 24.29 31.90 18.25
CA VAL A 163 23.27 32.32 17.27
C VAL A 163 23.02 33.83 17.34
N THR A 164 23.91 34.58 17.98
CA THR A 164 23.83 36.03 18.05
C THR A 164 23.77 36.64 16.64
N ASN A 165 22.76 37.48 16.40
CA ASN A 165 22.48 38.11 15.10
C ASN A 165 22.21 37.13 13.95
N VAL A 166 21.78 35.90 14.24
CA VAL A 166 21.35 34.92 13.23
C VAL A 166 19.84 34.89 13.17
N ASN A 167 19.30 34.98 11.96
CA ASN A 167 17.88 34.78 11.70
C ASN A 167 17.71 33.57 10.78
N ALA A 168 16.75 32.72 11.11
CA ALA A 168 16.34 31.63 10.25
C ALA A 168 14.85 31.33 10.45
N VAL A 169 14.19 30.93 9.37
CA VAL A 169 12.79 30.49 9.35
C VAL A 169 12.66 29.27 8.46
N ARG A 170 11.65 28.44 8.73
CA ARG A 170 11.34 27.28 7.88
C ARG A 170 10.15 27.61 6.99
N LEU A 171 10.31 27.48 5.68
CA LEU A 171 9.21 27.52 4.74
C LEU A 171 8.84 26.11 4.28
N ASP A 172 7.60 25.70 4.57
CA ASP A 172 7.00 24.49 4.03
C ASP A 172 6.30 24.84 2.72
N PHE A 173 6.84 24.33 1.61
CA PHE A 173 6.20 24.37 0.30
C PHE A 173 5.41 23.08 0.09
N ARG A 174 4.08 23.19 0.11
CA ARG A 174 3.16 22.05 -0.01
C ARG A 174 2.44 22.12 -1.34
N PHE A 175 2.30 20.98 -1.98
CA PHE A 175 1.58 20.84 -3.23
C PHE A 175 1.17 19.38 -3.42
N ASN A 176 0.19 19.17 -4.29
CA ASN A 176 -0.12 17.87 -4.85
C ASN A 176 0.39 17.85 -6.28
N PHE A 177 0.86 16.69 -6.74
CA PHE A 177 1.09 16.44 -8.16
C PHE A 177 0.33 15.22 -8.62
N VAL A 178 -0.14 15.26 -9.86
CA VAL A 178 -0.78 14.14 -10.54
C VAL A 178 0.29 13.38 -11.29
N VAL A 179 0.27 12.06 -11.16
CA VAL A 179 1.00 11.12 -12.02
C VAL A 179 0.00 10.53 -13.00
N ARG A 180 0.35 10.49 -14.28
CA ARG A 180 -0.51 9.98 -15.36
C ARG A 180 0.22 8.93 -16.16
N PHE A 181 -0.51 7.88 -16.53
CA PHE A 181 -0.07 6.91 -17.53
C PHE A 181 -1.31 6.42 -18.28
N LYS A 182 -1.40 6.75 -19.58
CA LYS A 182 -2.62 6.55 -20.39
C LYS A 182 -3.84 7.17 -19.70
N SER A 183 -4.89 6.38 -19.45
CA SER A 183 -6.11 6.82 -18.76
C SER A 183 -6.03 6.75 -17.23
N LEU A 184 -4.91 6.30 -16.67
CA LEU A 184 -4.73 6.18 -15.23
C LEU A 184 -4.13 7.47 -14.67
N GLU A 185 -4.67 7.91 -13.53
CA GLU A 185 -4.11 9.04 -12.79
C GLU A 185 -4.09 8.75 -11.29
N THR A 186 -3.09 9.30 -10.59
CA THR A 186 -3.04 9.29 -9.12
C THR A 186 -2.49 10.62 -8.62
N THR A 187 -2.99 11.09 -7.48
CA THR A 187 -2.58 12.37 -6.89
C THR A 187 -1.73 12.12 -5.65
N VAL A 188 -0.54 12.73 -5.61
CA VAL A 188 0.44 12.54 -4.55
C VAL A 188 0.66 13.86 -3.81
N PRO A 189 0.37 13.93 -2.50
CA PRO A 189 0.70 15.10 -1.69
C PRO A 189 2.19 15.12 -1.32
N VAL A 190 2.81 16.30 -1.34
CA VAL A 190 4.23 16.51 -1.02
C VAL A 190 4.41 17.75 -0.16
N THR A 191 5.34 17.68 0.80
CA THR A 191 5.87 18.86 1.50
C THR A 191 7.38 18.93 1.35
N ILE A 192 7.89 20.02 0.78
CA ILE A 192 9.32 20.34 0.78
C ILE A 192 9.56 21.43 1.83
N SER A 193 10.44 21.16 2.79
CA SER A 193 10.83 22.14 3.82
C SER A 193 12.15 22.82 3.46
N TYR A 194 12.14 24.14 3.42
CA TYR A 194 13.31 24.98 3.20
C TYR A 194 13.66 25.76 4.46
N VAL A 195 14.92 25.77 4.87
CA VAL A 195 15.45 26.69 5.89
C VAL A 195 15.96 27.93 5.17
N LEU A 196 15.33 29.08 5.42
CA LEU A 196 15.73 30.37 4.88
C LEU A 196 16.57 31.10 5.93
N THR A 197 17.77 31.56 5.57
CA THR A 197 18.70 32.20 6.51
C THR A 197 19.64 33.17 5.82
N GLY A 198 20.06 34.22 6.54
CA GLY A 198 21.14 35.13 6.12
C GLY A 198 22.53 34.69 6.59
N ASN A 199 22.63 33.56 7.31
CA ASN A 199 23.89 33.02 7.79
C ASN A 199 23.89 31.49 7.68
N ALA A 200 24.06 31.00 6.45
CA ALA A 200 24.08 29.58 6.14
C ALA A 200 25.15 28.80 6.92
N LYS A 201 26.30 29.42 7.19
CA LYS A 201 27.38 28.77 7.96
C LYS A 201 26.93 28.41 9.37
N ILE A 202 26.44 29.39 10.14
CA ILE A 202 26.00 29.14 11.52
C ILE A 202 24.81 28.18 11.55
N VAL A 203 23.88 28.31 10.59
CA VAL A 203 22.74 27.40 10.49
C VAL A 203 23.16 25.97 10.14
N ASN A 204 24.17 25.77 9.30
CA ASN A 204 24.76 24.46 9.05
C ASN A 204 25.46 23.88 10.28
N ASP A 205 26.15 24.72 11.06
CA ASP A 205 26.76 24.29 12.33
C ASP A 205 25.69 23.85 13.34
N LEU A 206 24.55 24.56 13.38
CA LEU A 206 23.38 24.13 14.14
C LEU A 206 22.83 22.79 13.64
N LEU A 207 22.59 22.63 12.34
CA LEU A 207 22.10 21.37 11.78
C LEU A 207 23.04 20.22 12.15
N SER A 208 24.34 20.41 11.97
CA SER A 208 25.36 19.40 12.28
C SER A 208 25.36 19.03 13.76
N GLY A 209 25.27 20.02 14.66
CA GLY A 209 25.20 19.80 16.09
C GLY A 209 23.90 19.12 16.55
N VAL A 210 22.76 19.47 15.93
CA VAL A 210 21.47 18.84 16.22
C VAL A 210 21.47 17.41 15.71
N VAL A 211 21.99 17.15 14.51
CA VAL A 211 22.14 15.79 13.98
C VAL A 211 23.03 14.96 14.91
N ALA A 212 24.18 15.50 15.35
CA ALA A 212 25.08 14.78 16.24
C ALA A 212 24.44 14.38 17.59
N LYS A 213 23.51 15.20 18.12
CA LYS A 213 22.90 14.98 19.45
C LYS A 213 21.53 14.32 19.41
N VAL A 214 20.66 14.76 18.50
CA VAL A 214 19.27 14.31 18.39
C VAL A 214 19.12 13.21 17.35
N ALA A 215 19.82 13.29 16.22
CA ALA A 215 19.72 12.23 15.22
C ALA A 215 20.46 10.97 15.65
N LYS A 216 21.51 11.05 16.48
CA LYS A 216 22.28 9.86 16.91
C LYS A 216 21.43 8.80 17.63
N PRO A 217 20.61 9.11 18.66
CA PRO A 217 19.72 8.11 19.24
C PRO A 217 18.68 7.57 18.24
N ILE A 218 18.15 8.42 17.36
CA ILE A 218 17.22 8.02 16.29
C ILE A 218 17.89 7.06 15.30
N VAL A 219 19.10 7.37 14.84
CA VAL A 219 19.95 6.54 13.98
C VAL A 219 20.25 5.21 14.64
N ASN A 220 20.62 5.21 15.92
CA ASN A 220 20.88 4.01 16.68
C ASN A 220 19.65 3.10 16.76
N TYR A 221 18.47 3.68 17.00
CA TYR A 221 17.21 2.94 16.95
C TYR A 221 16.99 2.27 15.59
N PHE A 222 17.12 3.00 14.49
CA PHE A 222 16.97 2.41 13.16
C PHE A 222 18.03 1.36 12.83
N ASN A 223 19.25 1.51 13.35
CA ASN A 223 20.28 0.47 13.24
C ASN A 223 19.94 -0.79 14.05
N GLN A 224 19.29 -0.66 15.21
CA GLN A 224 18.82 -1.80 16.00
C GLN A 224 17.66 -2.55 15.31
N ILE A 225 16.78 -1.82 14.60
CA ILE A 225 15.68 -2.40 13.83
C ILE A 225 16.01 -2.55 12.33
N LYS A 226 17.30 -2.61 11.96
CA LYS A 226 17.73 -2.72 10.56
C LYS A 226 17.16 -3.94 9.84
N SER A 227 16.88 -5.02 10.59
CA SER A 227 16.19 -6.22 10.12
C SER A 227 15.08 -6.57 11.09
N ILE A 228 13.83 -6.45 10.63
CA ILE A 228 12.61 -6.71 11.37
C ILE A 228 12.07 -8.08 10.94
N LYS A 229 12.17 -9.07 11.82
CA LYS A 229 11.55 -10.38 11.63
C LYS A 229 10.17 -10.41 12.29
N ILE A 230 9.12 -10.28 11.48
CA ILE A 230 7.75 -10.03 11.98
C ILE A 230 7.18 -11.20 12.80
N ASP A 231 7.66 -12.42 12.56
CA ASP A 231 7.18 -13.64 13.23
C ASP A 231 7.83 -13.90 14.59
N SER A 232 9.00 -13.30 14.86
CA SER A 232 9.71 -13.44 16.13
C SER A 232 9.77 -12.16 16.97
N ASN A 233 9.59 -11.00 16.33
CA ASN A 233 9.66 -9.71 17.01
C ASN A 233 8.27 -9.32 17.57
N GLN A 234 8.13 -9.34 18.90
CA GLN A 234 6.87 -9.06 19.59
C GLN A 234 6.27 -7.71 19.24
N ASP A 235 7.12 -6.73 19.00
CA ASP A 235 6.74 -5.38 18.65
C ASP A 235 6.03 -5.26 17.31
N PHE A 236 6.39 -6.16 16.38
CA PHE A 236 5.85 -6.20 15.02
C PHE A 236 4.93 -7.40 14.82
N LYS A 237 4.60 -8.12 15.90
CA LYS A 237 3.79 -9.34 15.88
C LYS A 237 2.44 -9.11 15.21
N LYS A 238 1.86 -7.91 15.36
CA LYS A 238 0.59 -7.54 14.71
C LYS A 238 0.65 -7.70 13.18
N LEU A 239 1.77 -7.37 12.54
CA LEU A 239 1.95 -7.57 11.09
C LEU A 239 1.88 -9.05 10.73
N TYR A 240 2.55 -9.91 11.50
CA TYR A 240 2.51 -11.36 11.30
C TYR A 240 1.14 -11.97 11.60
N ASP A 241 0.51 -11.55 12.71
CA ASP A 241 -0.82 -12.02 13.12
C ASP A 241 -1.87 -11.69 12.07
N ASN A 242 -1.79 -10.51 11.48
CA ASN A 242 -2.65 -10.06 10.39
C ASN A 242 -2.22 -10.56 9.00
N PHE A 243 -1.05 -11.22 8.92
CA PHE A 243 -0.40 -11.60 7.67
C PHE A 243 -0.28 -10.45 6.66
N ASP A 244 0.04 -9.26 7.16
CA ASP A 244 0.25 -8.05 6.37
C ASP A 244 1.67 -8.04 5.77
N ILE A 245 1.80 -8.65 4.60
CA ILE A 245 3.10 -8.93 3.96
C ILE A 245 3.25 -8.35 2.54
N ILE A 246 2.26 -7.59 2.06
CA ILE A 246 2.23 -7.00 0.71
C ILE A 246 2.44 -5.49 0.79
N TYR A 247 3.69 -5.04 0.77
CA TYR A 247 4.03 -3.62 0.94
C TYR A 247 4.01 -2.79 -0.34
N THR A 248 3.65 -3.36 -1.49
CA THR A 248 3.65 -2.64 -2.77
C THR A 248 2.64 -1.50 -2.82
N ASN A 249 1.52 -1.62 -2.12
CA ASN A 249 0.45 -0.62 -2.14
C ASN A 249 0.27 0.11 -0.81
N ASN A 250 0.25 -0.63 0.30
CA ASN A 250 0.05 -0.07 1.63
C ASN A 250 1.03 -0.70 2.62
N TYR A 251 1.62 0.13 3.47
CA TYR A 251 2.48 -0.27 4.58
C TYR A 251 2.28 0.67 5.79
N GLU A 252 1.07 1.22 5.93
CA GLU A 252 0.76 2.21 6.97
C GLU A 252 0.80 1.61 8.37
N GLU A 253 0.41 0.34 8.54
CA GLU A 253 0.51 -0.35 9.83
C GLU A 253 1.99 -0.48 10.26
N LEU A 254 2.88 -0.87 9.35
CA LEU A 254 4.33 -0.88 9.59
C LEU A 254 4.85 0.51 9.96
N ASN A 255 4.48 1.54 9.18
CA ASN A 255 4.87 2.93 9.43
C ASN A 255 4.36 3.42 10.80
N THR A 256 3.15 3.05 11.19
CA THR A 256 2.53 3.38 12.49
C THR A 256 3.29 2.72 13.64
N ILE A 257 3.63 1.44 13.54
CA ILE A 257 4.39 0.72 14.57
C ILE A 257 5.76 1.37 14.76
N VAL A 258 6.49 1.64 13.66
CA VAL A 258 7.80 2.29 13.71
C VAL A 258 7.70 3.70 14.32
N MET A 259 6.71 4.48 13.93
CA MET A 259 6.47 5.82 14.49
C MET A 259 6.13 5.79 15.98
N HIS A 260 5.31 4.83 16.41
CA HIS A 260 4.97 4.67 17.82
C HIS A 260 6.22 4.42 18.66
N LYS A 261 7.08 3.51 18.21
CA LYS A 261 8.32 3.18 18.90
C LYS A 261 9.35 4.29 18.91
N LEU A 262 9.50 5.00 17.79
CA LEU A 262 10.36 6.17 17.74
C LEU A 262 9.89 7.23 18.74
N ASN A 263 8.58 7.42 18.87
CA ASN A 263 8.01 8.32 19.88
C ASN A 263 8.24 7.85 21.33
N GLU A 264 8.19 6.54 21.58
CA GLU A 264 8.55 5.99 22.90
C GLU A 264 10.02 6.24 23.22
N LEU A 265 10.93 5.94 22.27
CA LEU A 265 12.35 6.20 22.40
C LEU A 265 12.63 7.67 22.76
N ILE A 266 12.05 8.61 22.01
CA ILE A 266 12.23 10.05 22.26
C ILE A 266 11.83 10.46 23.69
N LYS A 267 10.86 9.77 24.29
CA LYS A 267 10.39 10.08 25.65
C LYS A 267 11.29 9.50 26.75
N ILE A 268 11.93 8.37 26.50
CA ILE A 268 12.68 7.62 27.52
C ILE A 268 14.20 7.78 27.42
N ASP A 269 14.72 8.17 26.25
CA ASP A 269 16.14 8.36 26.04
C ASP A 269 16.62 9.63 26.76
N ASP A 270 17.62 9.52 27.63
CA ASP A 270 18.09 10.63 28.47
C ASP A 270 18.66 11.81 27.65
N ASP A 271 19.23 11.53 26.48
CA ASP A 271 19.76 12.57 25.58
C ASP A 271 18.63 13.31 24.84
N LEU A 272 17.52 12.63 24.55
CA LEU A 272 16.37 13.19 23.83
C LEU A 272 15.27 13.76 24.73
N ALA A 273 15.07 13.21 25.92
CA ALA A 273 13.99 13.56 26.83
C ALA A 273 13.91 15.06 27.15
N PRO A 274 15.02 15.81 27.32
CA PRO A 274 14.98 17.27 27.49
C PRO A 274 14.39 18.03 26.30
N PHE A 275 14.35 17.41 25.12
CA PHE A 275 13.91 18.01 23.87
C PHE A 275 12.60 17.42 23.34
N LYS A 276 11.97 16.47 24.05
CA LYS A 276 10.78 15.74 23.57
C LYS A 276 9.66 16.66 23.05
N ASP A 277 9.38 17.77 23.74
CA ASP A 277 8.31 18.72 23.38
C ASP A 277 8.69 19.63 22.19
N LYS A 278 9.94 19.53 21.74
CA LYS A 278 10.49 20.24 20.59
C LYS A 278 10.69 19.33 19.40
N ILE A 279 10.64 18.01 19.58
CA ILE A 279 10.69 17.05 18.48
C ILE A 279 9.26 16.86 17.95
N THR A 280 9.05 17.21 16.70
CA THR A 280 7.74 17.15 16.02
C THR A 280 7.87 16.44 14.68
N PHE A 281 6.75 16.05 14.09
CA PHE A 281 6.73 15.28 12.84
C PHE A 281 5.89 15.93 11.75
N VAL A 282 6.43 15.96 10.52
CA VAL A 282 5.70 16.40 9.32
C VAL A 282 4.61 15.39 9.02
N VAL A 283 3.35 15.84 9.00
CA VAL A 283 2.18 14.97 8.86
C VAL A 283 2.09 14.33 7.47
N SER A 284 2.45 15.05 6.41
CA SER A 284 2.35 14.57 5.03
C SER A 284 3.43 13.56 4.64
N GLU A 285 4.51 13.44 5.42
CA GLU A 285 5.64 12.57 5.12
C GLU A 285 5.49 11.22 5.80
N ARG A 286 5.93 10.14 5.16
CA ARG A 286 6.09 8.83 5.82
C ARG A 286 7.47 8.71 6.44
N MET A 287 7.58 7.93 7.53
CA MET A 287 8.85 7.67 8.19
C MET A 287 9.68 6.67 7.39
N LEU A 288 9.00 5.72 6.75
CA LEU A 288 9.60 4.72 5.88
C LEU A 288 9.18 4.97 4.44
N ASN A 289 10.14 4.89 3.51
CA ASN A 289 9.90 4.97 2.07
C ASN A 289 10.29 3.65 1.42
N LEU A 290 9.34 3.02 0.73
CA LEU A 290 9.56 1.70 0.10
C LEU A 290 10.64 1.76 -0.99
N VAL A 291 11.71 0.97 -0.81
CA VAL A 291 12.78 0.75 -1.79
C VAL A 291 12.46 -0.45 -2.66
N SER A 292 12.02 -1.55 -2.07
CA SER A 292 11.64 -2.77 -2.80
C SER A 292 10.68 -3.61 -1.97
N ALA A 293 9.87 -4.43 -2.65
CA ALA A 293 9.00 -5.43 -2.04
C ALA A 293 9.11 -6.72 -2.84
N SER A 294 9.17 -7.86 -2.16
CA SER A 294 9.30 -9.17 -2.82
C SER A 294 7.96 -9.75 -3.23
N ILE A 295 6.87 -9.35 -2.55
CA ILE A 295 5.52 -9.78 -2.85
C ILE A 295 4.76 -8.60 -3.44
N THR A 296 4.39 -8.73 -4.71
CA THR A 296 3.49 -7.80 -5.40
C THR A 296 2.06 -8.31 -5.32
N GLU A 297 1.07 -7.44 -5.48
CA GLU A 297 -0.33 -7.87 -5.62
C GLU A 297 -0.55 -8.87 -6.75
N ALA A 298 0.09 -8.63 -7.91
CA ALA A 298 0.01 -9.54 -9.04
C ALA A 298 0.53 -10.94 -8.68
N ALA A 299 1.68 -10.99 -7.99
CA ALA A 299 2.27 -12.23 -7.51
C ALA A 299 1.41 -12.92 -6.43
N ALA A 300 0.72 -12.13 -5.60
CA ALA A 300 -0.24 -12.63 -4.60
C ALA A 300 -1.57 -13.11 -5.20
N GLY A 301 -1.78 -12.92 -6.51
CA GLY A 301 -2.98 -13.32 -7.24
C GLY A 301 -4.06 -12.23 -7.32
N ASN A 302 -3.81 -11.02 -6.79
CA ASN A 302 -4.78 -9.92 -6.79
C ASN A 302 -4.85 -9.12 -8.10
N ALA A 303 -3.97 -9.37 -9.08
CA ALA A 303 -4.03 -8.64 -10.35
C ALA A 303 -5.28 -9.02 -11.16
N ALA A 304 -6.25 -8.11 -11.20
CA ALA A 304 -7.43 -8.26 -12.03
C ALA A 304 -7.04 -8.29 -13.53
N GLY A 305 -7.42 -9.37 -14.22
CA GLY A 305 -7.45 -9.42 -15.68
C GLY A 305 -6.35 -10.22 -16.40
N SER A 306 -5.36 -10.82 -15.73
CA SER A 306 -4.29 -11.52 -16.46
C SER A 306 -4.63 -12.96 -16.85
N ASN A 307 -4.31 -13.32 -18.10
CA ASN A 307 -4.25 -14.71 -18.54
C ASN A 307 -3.32 -15.55 -17.64
N ALA A 308 -2.34 -14.91 -16.98
CA ALA A 308 -1.50 -15.53 -15.97
C ALA A 308 -2.31 -16.06 -14.77
N VAL A 309 -3.36 -15.37 -14.30
CA VAL A 309 -4.24 -15.92 -13.24
C VAL A 309 -4.88 -17.23 -13.70
N PHE A 310 -5.26 -17.39 -14.97
CA PHE A 310 -5.90 -18.60 -15.48
C PHE A 310 -4.95 -19.79 -15.64
N ASP A 311 -3.71 -19.58 -16.10
CA ASP A 311 -2.67 -20.63 -16.11
C ASP A 311 -2.27 -21.03 -14.69
N LEU A 312 -2.28 -20.06 -13.77
CA LEU A 312 -2.08 -20.30 -12.35
C LEU A 312 -3.24 -21.13 -11.77
N VAL A 313 -4.51 -20.80 -12.06
CA VAL A 313 -5.68 -21.54 -11.56
C VAL A 313 -5.77 -22.95 -12.16
N ALA A 314 -5.42 -23.13 -13.45
CA ALA A 314 -5.43 -24.44 -14.09
C ALA A 314 -4.51 -25.45 -13.39
N ASN A 315 -3.47 -24.96 -12.74
CA ASN A 315 -2.50 -25.74 -12.00
C ASN A 315 -2.70 -25.70 -10.48
N ARG A 316 -3.72 -24.99 -9.96
CA ARG A 316 -3.99 -24.75 -8.53
C ARG A 316 -5.28 -25.35 -8.01
N THR A 317 -5.81 -26.39 -8.65
CA THR A 317 -6.98 -27.10 -8.12
C THR A 317 -6.64 -27.97 -6.89
N THR A 318 -7.62 -28.24 -6.02
CA THR A 318 -7.47 -29.12 -4.85
C THR A 318 -7.00 -30.52 -5.25
N ALA A 319 -7.46 -31.03 -6.39
CA ALA A 319 -7.06 -32.33 -6.90
C ALA A 319 -5.54 -32.48 -7.13
N LYS A 320 -4.79 -31.38 -7.33
CA LYS A 320 -3.32 -31.42 -7.50
C LYS A 320 -2.57 -31.78 -6.23
N TRP A 321 -3.17 -31.63 -5.06
CA TRP A 321 -2.53 -31.90 -3.77
C TRP A 321 -3.33 -32.82 -2.86
N SER A 322 -4.62 -33.05 -3.15
CA SER A 322 -5.45 -34.06 -2.46
C SER A 322 -5.81 -35.28 -3.32
N GLY A 323 -5.52 -35.25 -4.63
CA GLY A 323 -5.99 -36.26 -5.59
C GLY A 323 -7.41 -35.99 -6.12
N GLU A 324 -7.78 -36.68 -7.20
CA GLU A 324 -9.10 -36.55 -7.83
C GLU A 324 -10.24 -37.13 -6.99
N GLY A 325 -11.45 -36.60 -7.19
CA GLY A 325 -12.65 -36.93 -6.43
C GLY A 325 -12.66 -36.29 -5.04
N PHE A 326 -13.23 -37.00 -4.06
CA PHE A 326 -13.18 -36.61 -2.65
C PHE A 326 -12.26 -37.56 -1.89
N ASN A 327 -11.10 -37.06 -1.45
CA ASN A 327 -10.14 -37.81 -0.67
C ASN A 327 -9.83 -37.11 0.66
N PRO A 328 -10.66 -37.31 1.70
CA PRO A 328 -10.55 -36.58 2.96
C PRO A 328 -9.22 -36.85 3.71
N ASN A 329 -8.58 -37.98 3.45
CA ASN A 329 -7.31 -38.34 4.09
C ASN A 329 -6.14 -37.53 3.53
N GLN A 330 -6.21 -37.09 2.28
CA GLN A 330 -5.17 -36.28 1.63
C GLN A 330 -5.39 -34.77 1.80
N LEU A 331 -6.60 -34.36 2.23
CA LEU A 331 -6.91 -32.98 2.59
C LEU A 331 -6.24 -32.62 3.93
N THR A 332 -4.96 -32.25 3.88
CA THR A 332 -4.15 -31.81 5.02
C THR A 332 -3.41 -30.51 4.71
N GLY A 333 -3.15 -29.68 5.73
CA GLY A 333 -2.37 -28.45 5.56
C GLY A 333 -0.95 -28.69 5.06
N GLN A 334 -0.33 -29.83 5.39
CA GLN A 334 1.01 -30.17 4.93
C GLN A 334 1.05 -30.48 3.42
N ASN A 335 0.08 -31.25 2.92
CA ASN A 335 -0.02 -31.51 1.48
C ASN A 335 -0.27 -30.21 0.70
N PHE A 336 -1.14 -29.34 1.24
CA PHE A 336 -1.35 -28.00 0.69
C PHE A 336 -0.06 -27.18 0.69
N LEU A 337 0.66 -27.12 1.82
CA LEU A 337 1.92 -26.35 1.94
C LEU A 337 2.94 -26.77 0.88
N ASN A 338 3.21 -28.08 0.79
CA ASN A 338 4.19 -28.65 -0.14
C ASN A 338 3.84 -28.29 -1.59
N PHE A 339 2.57 -28.46 -1.95
CA PHE A 339 2.06 -28.10 -3.26
C PHE A 339 2.15 -26.59 -3.50
N TYR A 340 1.62 -25.78 -2.58
CA TYR A 340 1.49 -24.34 -2.75
C TYR A 340 2.85 -23.67 -2.89
N ARG A 341 3.85 -24.06 -2.09
CA ARG A 341 5.24 -23.57 -2.25
C ARG A 341 5.88 -23.98 -3.57
N SER A 342 5.54 -25.14 -4.13
CA SER A 342 6.06 -25.57 -5.43
C SER A 342 5.52 -24.74 -6.60
N VAL A 343 4.30 -24.20 -6.48
CA VAL A 343 3.64 -23.42 -7.55
C VAL A 343 3.64 -21.91 -7.30
N MET A 344 4.14 -21.47 -6.13
CA MET A 344 4.28 -20.07 -5.72
C MET A 344 5.75 -19.72 -5.49
N PRO A 345 6.52 -19.36 -6.53
CA PRO A 345 7.93 -18.96 -6.39
C PRO A 345 8.16 -17.79 -5.42
N ILE A 346 7.14 -16.96 -5.19
CA ILE A 346 7.21 -15.78 -4.30
C ILE A 346 7.39 -16.14 -2.83
N PHE A 347 7.10 -17.38 -2.44
CA PHE A 347 7.30 -17.87 -1.07
C PHE A 347 8.60 -18.66 -0.91
N GLN A 348 9.48 -18.63 -1.93
CA GLN A 348 10.80 -19.22 -1.81
C GLN A 348 11.69 -18.37 -0.90
N THR A 349 12.23 -19.00 0.14
CA THR A 349 13.12 -18.36 1.10
C THR A 349 14.58 -18.52 0.69
N ASN A 350 15.41 -17.51 0.94
CA ASN A 350 16.85 -17.60 0.82
C ASN A 350 17.46 -17.68 2.23
N LYS A 351 18.30 -18.69 2.50
CA LYS A 351 18.91 -18.94 3.83
C LYS A 351 17.88 -18.98 4.97
N GLY A 352 16.69 -19.52 4.71
CA GLY A 352 15.62 -19.66 5.71
C GLY A 352 14.84 -18.38 6.04
N ILE A 353 14.98 -17.34 5.22
CA ILE A 353 14.26 -16.06 5.38
C ILE A 353 13.62 -15.65 4.04
N LEU A 354 12.43 -15.09 4.10
CA LEU A 354 11.85 -14.31 3.01
C LEU A 354 11.91 -12.83 3.38
N GLN A 355 12.66 -12.04 2.59
CA GLN A 355 12.59 -10.59 2.69
C GLN A 355 11.26 -10.13 2.09
N LEU A 356 10.43 -9.45 2.86
CA LEU A 356 9.13 -8.94 2.44
C LEU A 356 9.25 -7.56 1.80
N GLY A 357 10.08 -6.69 2.38
CA GLY A 357 10.35 -5.37 1.83
C GLY A 357 11.63 -4.73 2.38
N SER A 358 12.11 -3.73 1.65
CA SER A 358 13.22 -2.86 2.05
C SER A 358 12.76 -1.41 1.99
N PHE A 359 13.13 -0.63 2.99
CA PHE A 359 12.69 0.75 3.17
C PHE A 359 13.86 1.67 3.52
N ASN A 360 13.86 2.87 2.95
CA ASN A 360 14.71 3.98 3.40
C ASN A 360 14.02 4.69 4.57
N VAL A 361 14.80 5.13 5.56
CA VAL A 361 14.32 5.97 6.66
C VAL A 361 14.31 7.44 6.24
N ASN A 362 13.19 8.13 6.47
CA ASN A 362 12.97 9.51 6.07
C ASN A 362 13.05 10.47 7.27
N LEU A 363 14.24 10.95 7.61
CA LEU A 363 14.37 11.95 8.69
C LEU A 363 13.82 13.34 8.32
N LEU A 364 13.46 13.62 7.05
CA LEU A 364 12.73 14.86 6.71
C LEU A 364 11.40 14.94 7.45
N LYS A 365 10.85 13.79 7.86
CA LYS A 365 9.67 13.74 8.72
C LYS A 365 9.93 14.34 10.09
N VAL A 366 11.16 14.33 10.61
CA VAL A 366 11.50 14.75 11.98
C VAL A 366 11.96 16.20 12.00
N GLN A 367 11.41 16.98 12.93
CA GLN A 367 11.78 18.37 13.15
C GLN A 367 12.16 18.58 14.61
N VAL A 368 13.23 19.34 14.87
CA VAL A 368 13.69 19.69 16.21
C VAL A 368 13.60 21.20 16.36
N ALA A 369 12.76 21.66 17.28
CA ALA A 369 12.55 23.09 17.54
C ALA A 369 12.23 23.91 16.27
N GLY A 370 11.43 23.33 15.37
CA GLY A 370 11.06 23.90 14.07
C GLY A 370 12.07 23.65 12.95
N PHE A 371 13.27 23.15 13.27
CA PHE A 371 14.33 22.83 12.31
C PHE A 371 14.13 21.44 11.68
N PRO A 372 14.02 21.30 10.35
CA PRO A 372 13.91 19.99 9.73
C PRO A 372 15.25 19.25 9.81
N LEU A 373 15.23 17.96 10.15
CA LEU A 373 16.39 17.10 9.98
C LEU A 373 16.52 16.76 8.50
N SER A 374 17.09 17.69 7.72
CA SER A 374 17.20 17.51 6.28
C SER A 374 18.33 16.54 5.92
N GLY A 375 18.00 15.49 5.17
CA GLY A 375 18.99 14.59 4.58
C GLY A 375 18.51 13.14 4.55
N VAL A 376 19.04 12.37 3.59
CA VAL A 376 19.08 10.92 3.75
C VAL A 376 20.17 10.66 4.77
N VAL A 377 19.76 10.33 6.00
CA VAL A 377 20.74 10.06 7.04
C VAL A 377 21.42 8.75 6.73
N ALA A 378 22.73 8.84 6.81
CA ALA A 378 23.56 7.69 6.69
C ALA A 378 23.77 6.99 8.04
N ASP A 379 23.94 5.68 7.99
CA ASP A 379 24.49 4.88 9.07
C ASP A 379 25.93 5.34 9.41
N ASN A 380 26.52 4.69 10.40
CA ASN A 380 27.88 5.00 10.86
C ASN A 380 28.96 4.85 9.76
N ASN A 381 28.60 4.28 8.59
CA ASN A 381 29.47 4.07 7.44
C ASN A 381 29.12 4.99 6.25
N ASN A 382 28.34 6.05 6.49
CA ASN A 382 27.91 7.00 5.46
C ASN A 382 26.96 6.40 4.38
N GLN A 383 26.22 5.32 4.70
CA GLN A 383 25.19 4.72 3.81
C GLN A 383 23.77 4.99 4.28
N ASN A 384 22.81 5.23 3.38
CA ASN A 384 21.40 5.44 3.74
C ASN A 384 20.88 4.45 4.82
N LEU A 385 20.21 4.99 5.84
CA LEU A 385 19.51 4.18 6.84
C LEU A 385 18.40 3.37 6.17
N ASN A 386 18.52 2.05 6.29
CA ASN A 386 17.62 1.09 5.68
C ASN A 386 17.01 0.16 6.73
N VAL A 387 15.73 -0.14 6.55
CA VAL A 387 15.00 -1.15 7.31
C VAL A 387 14.59 -2.26 6.35
N SER A 388 14.98 -3.49 6.65
CA SER A 388 14.52 -4.70 5.99
C SER A 388 13.41 -5.32 6.82
N VAL A 389 12.30 -5.69 6.20
CA VAL A 389 11.21 -6.44 6.84
C VAL A 389 11.20 -7.84 6.27
N GLU A 390 11.17 -8.83 7.16
CA GLU A 390 11.44 -10.23 6.89
C GLU A 390 10.46 -11.12 7.65
N VAL A 391 10.27 -12.34 7.13
CA VAL A 391 9.60 -13.45 7.83
C VAL A 391 10.49 -14.68 7.75
N SER A 392 10.61 -15.44 8.85
CA SER A 392 11.34 -16.71 8.83
C SER A 392 10.61 -17.77 8.01
N ASP A 393 11.34 -18.74 7.48
CA ASP A 393 10.74 -19.89 6.77
C ASP A 393 9.76 -20.66 7.67
N GLN A 394 10.08 -20.79 8.96
CA GLN A 394 9.20 -21.43 9.93
C GLN A 394 7.89 -20.66 10.13
N GLY A 395 7.97 -19.33 10.32
CA GLY A 395 6.80 -18.47 10.45
C GLY A 395 5.93 -18.48 9.20
N LEU A 396 6.55 -18.39 8.02
CA LEU A 396 5.85 -18.49 6.74
C LEU A 396 5.16 -19.85 6.57
N ASN A 397 5.88 -20.95 6.83
CA ASN A 397 5.32 -22.30 6.76
C ASN A 397 4.16 -22.49 7.73
N LYS A 398 4.23 -21.92 8.93
CA LYS A 398 3.13 -21.97 9.89
C LYS A 398 1.87 -21.31 9.32
N LYS A 399 1.96 -20.08 8.82
CA LYS A 399 0.80 -19.36 8.24
C LYS A 399 0.22 -20.07 7.02
N LEU A 400 1.07 -20.55 6.11
CA LEU A 400 0.63 -21.31 4.93
C LEU A 400 -0.01 -22.66 5.30
N THR A 401 0.50 -23.34 6.34
CA THR A 401 -0.11 -24.58 6.86
C THR A 401 -1.46 -24.32 7.51
N ASN A 402 -1.59 -23.25 8.30
CA ASN A 402 -2.85 -22.83 8.91
C ASN A 402 -3.89 -22.53 7.81
N PHE A 403 -3.51 -21.81 6.77
CA PHE A 403 -4.37 -21.60 5.61
C PHE A 403 -4.78 -22.92 4.93
N GLY A 404 -3.83 -23.82 4.69
CA GLY A 404 -4.10 -25.14 4.13
C GLY A 404 -5.03 -25.99 5.00
N ASN A 405 -4.92 -25.91 6.33
CA ASN A 405 -5.82 -26.59 7.27
C ASN A 405 -7.24 -26.03 7.20
N ILE A 406 -7.40 -24.70 7.07
CA ILE A 406 -8.71 -24.08 6.88
C ILE A 406 -9.34 -24.53 5.55
N ILE A 407 -8.58 -24.50 4.45
CA ILE A 407 -9.03 -25.00 3.15
C ILE A 407 -9.42 -26.48 3.25
N ALA A 408 -8.59 -27.31 3.86
CA ALA A 408 -8.87 -28.73 4.04
C ALA A 408 -10.17 -28.96 4.84
N ALA A 409 -10.36 -28.24 5.94
CA ALA A 409 -11.57 -28.32 6.76
C ALA A 409 -12.82 -27.85 6.00
N PHE A 410 -12.70 -26.79 5.21
CA PHE A 410 -13.78 -26.30 4.34
C PHE A 410 -14.15 -27.34 3.28
N ASN A 411 -13.18 -27.93 2.60
CA ASN A 411 -13.41 -28.97 1.59
C ASN A 411 -14.00 -30.24 2.19
N LYS A 412 -13.60 -30.61 3.42
CA LYS A 412 -14.21 -31.75 4.14
C LYS A 412 -15.67 -31.47 4.51
N TYR A 413 -15.97 -30.27 4.97
CA TYR A 413 -17.34 -29.89 5.37
C TYR A 413 -18.32 -29.99 4.21
N TYR A 414 -17.97 -29.37 3.08
CA TYR A 414 -18.80 -29.36 1.88
C TYR A 414 -18.52 -30.53 0.93
N ARG A 415 -17.80 -31.56 1.43
CA ARG A 415 -17.36 -32.76 0.70
C ARG A 415 -16.93 -32.47 -0.75
N ILE A 416 -16.11 -31.45 -0.95
CA ILE A 416 -15.87 -30.93 -2.29
C ILE A 416 -15.12 -31.96 -3.14
N GLU A 417 -15.77 -32.45 -4.18
CA GLU A 417 -15.19 -33.36 -5.16
C GLU A 417 -14.57 -32.56 -6.29
N THR A 418 -13.39 -32.96 -6.78
CA THR A 418 -12.75 -32.28 -7.92
C THR A 418 -12.11 -33.26 -8.91
N TYR A 419 -12.40 -33.11 -10.21
CA TYR A 419 -12.02 -34.08 -11.24
C TYR A 419 -11.17 -33.48 -12.38
N LEU A 420 -10.19 -34.24 -12.88
CA LEU A 420 -9.35 -33.93 -14.04
C LEU A 420 -9.47 -35.05 -15.10
N PRO A 421 -9.15 -34.80 -16.39
CA PRO A 421 -9.06 -33.51 -17.07
C PRO A 421 -10.48 -32.97 -17.33
N GLY A 422 -10.81 -31.80 -16.79
CA GLY A 422 -12.16 -31.25 -16.93
C GLY A 422 -12.59 -30.23 -15.87
N LYS A 423 -11.81 -30.06 -14.80
CA LYS A 423 -12.00 -29.05 -13.74
C LYS A 423 -13.46 -28.96 -13.27
N ARG A 424 -14.11 -30.12 -13.12
CA ARG A 424 -15.46 -30.21 -12.56
C ARG A 424 -15.33 -30.28 -11.05
N SER A 425 -16.13 -29.48 -10.35
CA SER A 425 -16.24 -29.55 -8.90
C SER A 425 -17.67 -29.66 -8.43
N ILE A 426 -17.87 -30.47 -7.41
CA ILE A 426 -19.19 -30.74 -6.83
C ILE A 426 -19.12 -30.42 -5.35
N PHE A 427 -19.97 -29.50 -4.92
CA PHE A 427 -20.09 -29.06 -3.53
C PHE A 427 -21.33 -29.70 -2.97
N HIS A 428 -21.18 -30.44 -1.89
CA HIS A 428 -22.28 -31.03 -1.15
C HIS A 428 -22.61 -30.09 0.00
N VAL A 429 -23.75 -29.40 -0.11
CA VAL A 429 -24.10 -28.29 0.77
C VAL A 429 -25.28 -28.68 1.64
N PRO A 430 -25.21 -28.47 2.97
CA PRO A 430 -26.31 -28.74 3.86
C PRO A 430 -27.59 -28.04 3.40
N THR A 431 -28.71 -28.76 3.47
CA THR A 431 -30.04 -28.28 3.06
C THR A 431 -30.34 -26.81 3.41
N ASN A 432 -30.07 -26.36 4.63
CA ASN A 432 -30.36 -24.98 5.05
C ASN A 432 -29.57 -23.93 4.25
N ASP A 433 -28.31 -24.21 3.92
CA ASP A 433 -27.49 -23.29 3.14
C ASP A 433 -27.81 -23.39 1.66
N PHE A 434 -28.11 -24.59 1.17
CA PHE A 434 -28.61 -24.82 -0.18
C PHE A 434 -29.87 -24.00 -0.46
N ASP A 435 -30.86 -24.05 0.44
CA ASP A 435 -32.13 -23.33 0.29
C ASP A 435 -31.94 -21.81 0.31
N LYS A 436 -31.01 -21.28 1.14
CA LYS A 436 -30.64 -19.85 1.12
C LYS A 436 -29.97 -19.45 -0.20
N ILE A 437 -29.01 -20.25 -0.67
CA ILE A 437 -28.29 -20.01 -1.93
C ILE A 437 -29.28 -20.01 -3.09
N LYS A 438 -30.11 -21.04 -3.18
CA LYS A 438 -31.15 -21.19 -4.20
C LYS A 438 -32.13 -20.02 -4.20
N THR A 439 -32.62 -19.61 -3.03
CA THR A 439 -33.51 -18.45 -2.89
C THR A 439 -32.83 -17.17 -3.39
N TYR A 440 -31.57 -16.96 -3.01
CA TYR A 440 -30.81 -15.79 -3.44
C TYR A 440 -30.58 -15.79 -4.96
N LEU A 441 -30.09 -16.89 -5.52
CA LEU A 441 -29.81 -17.03 -6.95
C LEU A 441 -31.07 -16.84 -7.80
N LYS A 442 -32.25 -17.31 -7.35
CA LYS A 442 -33.54 -17.02 -8.01
C LYS A 442 -33.89 -15.54 -8.04
N SER A 443 -33.46 -14.77 -7.04
CA SER A 443 -33.84 -13.35 -6.87
C SER A 443 -32.87 -12.34 -7.49
N SER A 444 -31.56 -12.63 -7.50
CA SER A 444 -30.52 -11.66 -7.85
C SER A 444 -29.51 -12.17 -8.90
N GLY A 445 -29.32 -13.48 -9.03
CA GLY A 445 -28.32 -14.08 -9.90
C GLY A 445 -26.86 -13.77 -9.55
N ASP A 446 -26.58 -13.23 -8.36
CA ASP A 446 -25.24 -12.81 -7.93
C ASP A 446 -24.50 -13.93 -7.17
N LEU A 447 -23.24 -14.19 -7.53
CA LEU A 447 -22.43 -15.23 -6.90
C LEU A 447 -21.78 -14.81 -5.59
N LYS A 448 -21.58 -13.51 -5.37
CA LYS A 448 -20.87 -13.02 -4.18
C LYS A 448 -21.56 -13.44 -2.90
N LYS A 449 -22.90 -13.42 -2.90
CA LYS A 449 -23.66 -13.79 -1.71
C LYS A 449 -23.58 -15.29 -1.43
N MET A 450 -23.52 -16.13 -2.46
CA MET A 450 -23.33 -17.57 -2.30
C MET A 450 -22.06 -17.86 -1.52
N TRP A 451 -20.95 -17.23 -1.89
CA TRP A 451 -19.68 -17.33 -1.16
C TRP A 451 -19.81 -16.85 0.27
N SER A 452 -20.47 -15.71 0.50
CA SER A 452 -20.70 -15.21 1.86
C SER A 452 -21.55 -16.16 2.73
N ILE A 453 -22.51 -16.88 2.14
CA ILE A 453 -23.34 -17.86 2.86
C ILE A 453 -22.47 -19.06 3.27
N LEU A 454 -21.73 -19.63 2.31
CA LEU A 454 -20.87 -20.79 2.57
C LEU A 454 -19.77 -20.47 3.59
N GLU A 455 -19.14 -19.30 3.49
CA GLU A 455 -18.14 -18.83 4.44
C GLU A 455 -18.75 -18.66 5.84
N ALA A 456 -19.86 -17.94 5.95
CA ALA A 456 -20.49 -17.66 7.24
C ALA A 456 -20.98 -18.92 7.94
N SER A 457 -21.51 -19.89 7.20
CA SER A 457 -21.92 -21.17 7.77
C SER A 457 -20.75 -22.03 8.20
N PHE A 458 -19.68 -22.10 7.41
CA PHE A 458 -18.45 -22.80 7.79
C PHE A 458 -17.84 -22.21 9.06
N LYS A 459 -17.71 -20.87 9.14
CA LYS A 459 -17.16 -20.18 10.32
C LYS A 459 -17.99 -20.35 11.60
N LYS A 460 -19.25 -20.82 11.52
CA LYS A 460 -20.09 -21.08 12.70
C LYS A 460 -19.88 -22.48 13.28
N LEU A 461 -19.18 -23.36 12.58
CA LEU A 461 -18.98 -24.74 13.02
C LEU A 461 -18.03 -24.77 14.23
N SER A 462 -18.38 -25.59 15.23
CA SER A 462 -17.60 -25.71 16.47
C SER A 462 -16.15 -26.12 16.22
N TYR A 463 -15.91 -27.04 15.28
CA TYR A 463 -14.56 -27.47 14.93
C TYR A 463 -13.81 -26.43 14.08
N ALA A 464 -14.52 -25.61 13.29
CA ALA A 464 -13.88 -24.55 12.52
C ALA A 464 -13.35 -23.46 13.45
N ASN A 465 -14.09 -23.11 14.51
CA ASN A 465 -13.65 -22.14 15.53
C ASN A 465 -12.32 -22.52 16.22
N GLY A 466 -11.93 -23.80 16.19
CA GLY A 466 -10.65 -24.27 16.73
C GLY A 466 -9.47 -24.13 15.75
N LEU A 467 -9.69 -23.70 14.52
CA LEU A 467 -8.64 -23.54 13.51
C LEU A 467 -7.90 -22.22 13.74
N GLU A 468 -6.57 -22.31 13.87
CA GLU A 468 -5.71 -21.12 13.91
C GLU A 468 -5.88 -20.27 12.65
N ASP A 469 -5.87 -18.94 12.81
CA ASP A 469 -5.97 -17.95 11.74
C ASP A 469 -7.29 -17.95 10.92
N LEU A 470 -8.36 -18.60 11.39
CA LEU A 470 -9.67 -18.60 10.71
C LEU A 470 -10.21 -17.18 10.46
N ASN A 471 -9.86 -16.22 11.32
CA ASN A 471 -10.24 -14.82 11.18
C ASN A 471 -9.63 -14.14 9.93
N LEU A 472 -8.52 -14.65 9.40
CA LEU A 472 -7.88 -14.16 8.18
C LEU A 472 -8.48 -14.76 6.91
N PHE A 473 -9.24 -15.85 7.04
CA PHE A 473 -9.81 -16.56 5.91
C PHE A 473 -11.10 -15.92 5.44
N TYR A 474 -11.27 -15.79 4.13
CA TYR A 474 -12.56 -15.46 3.53
C TYR A 474 -12.62 -15.95 2.08
N LEU A 475 -13.84 -16.01 1.54
CA LEU A 475 -14.09 -16.41 0.16
C LEU A 475 -14.27 -15.19 -0.73
N GLY A 476 -13.81 -15.28 -1.96
CA GLY A 476 -14.01 -14.19 -2.91
C GLY A 476 -13.92 -14.61 -4.37
N GLU A 477 -13.92 -13.59 -5.22
CA GLU A 477 -13.70 -13.68 -6.66
C GLU A 477 -12.62 -12.67 -7.07
N SER A 478 -11.77 -13.08 -8.00
CA SER A 478 -10.65 -12.30 -8.57
C SER A 478 -11.04 -11.70 -9.91
N TYR A 479 -12.13 -12.18 -10.51
CA TYR A 479 -12.73 -11.62 -11.70
C TYR A 479 -14.10 -11.04 -11.39
N LYS A 480 -14.29 -9.75 -11.63
CA LYS A 480 -15.61 -9.13 -11.66
C LYS A 480 -16.24 -9.58 -12.97
N ALA A 481 -17.22 -10.49 -12.95
CA ALA A 481 -18.02 -10.74 -14.13
C ALA A 481 -18.55 -9.38 -14.61
N LEU A 482 -18.14 -8.94 -15.81
CA LEU A 482 -18.64 -7.72 -16.41
C LEU A 482 -20.15 -7.87 -16.46
N THR A 483 -20.81 -7.06 -15.65
CA THR A 483 -22.25 -6.99 -15.49
C THR A 483 -22.91 -6.95 -16.86
N THR A 484 -23.83 -7.87 -17.14
CA THR A 484 -25.12 -7.49 -17.75
C THR A 484 -26.16 -8.60 -17.83
N ASN A 485 -25.89 -9.88 -17.55
CA ASN A 485 -26.98 -10.82 -17.26
C ASN A 485 -26.61 -11.70 -16.05
N ALA A 486 -27.60 -12.20 -15.32
CA ALA A 486 -27.38 -13.17 -14.26
C ALA A 486 -26.78 -14.46 -14.84
N MET A 487 -25.80 -15.08 -14.17
CA MET A 487 -25.60 -16.52 -14.35
C MET A 487 -26.88 -17.19 -13.83
N LEU A 488 -27.78 -17.54 -14.73
CA LEU A 488 -28.96 -18.32 -14.36
C LEU A 488 -28.47 -19.71 -13.99
N TYR A 489 -28.78 -20.16 -12.79
CA TYR A 489 -28.57 -21.56 -12.42
C TYR A 489 -29.76 -22.37 -12.90
N TYR A 490 -29.49 -23.50 -13.55
CA TYR A 490 -30.51 -24.53 -13.73
C TYR A 490 -30.65 -25.30 -12.43
N ILE A 491 -31.89 -25.37 -11.96
CA ILE A 491 -32.30 -26.27 -10.90
C ILE A 491 -32.70 -27.56 -11.60
N ASP A 492 -32.09 -28.69 -11.22
CA ASP A 492 -32.47 -29.97 -11.79
C ASP A 492 -33.97 -30.28 -11.55
N GLY A 493 -34.56 -31.17 -12.36
CA GLY A 493 -35.99 -31.48 -12.25
C GLY A 493 -36.43 -32.04 -10.88
N ASN A 494 -35.47 -32.41 -10.04
CA ASN A 494 -35.65 -32.92 -8.68
C ASN A 494 -35.36 -31.87 -7.59
N ASP A 495 -35.01 -30.63 -7.97
CA ASP A 495 -34.77 -29.49 -7.07
C ASP A 495 -33.67 -29.68 -6.01
N ASN A 496 -32.74 -30.58 -6.30
CA ASN A 496 -31.65 -31.00 -5.40
C ASN A 496 -30.28 -30.57 -5.89
N MET A 497 -30.20 -29.94 -7.07
CA MET A 497 -28.93 -29.61 -7.68
C MET A 497 -28.98 -28.29 -8.43
N LEU A 498 -27.96 -27.45 -8.20
CA LEU A 498 -27.75 -26.19 -8.89
C LEU A 498 -26.54 -26.32 -9.81
N TYR A 499 -26.76 -26.09 -11.11
CA TYR A 499 -25.68 -25.96 -12.09
C TYR A 499 -25.74 -24.60 -12.79
N PRO A 500 -24.58 -23.98 -13.10
CA PRO A 500 -24.56 -22.81 -13.96
C PRO A 500 -25.13 -23.18 -15.34
N ASN A 501 -26.08 -22.40 -15.84
CA ASN A 501 -26.70 -22.64 -17.13
C ASN A 501 -25.69 -22.38 -18.25
N ALA A 502 -25.27 -23.43 -18.95
CA ALA A 502 -24.35 -23.36 -20.09
C ALA A 502 -24.93 -22.62 -21.32
N SER A 503 -26.26 -22.39 -21.36
CA SER A 503 -26.96 -21.79 -22.51
C SER A 503 -27.04 -20.27 -22.48
N TYR A 504 -26.66 -19.61 -21.37
CA TYR A 504 -26.62 -18.15 -21.31
C TYR A 504 -25.25 -17.60 -21.72
N LYS A 505 -25.16 -17.16 -22.98
CA LYS A 505 -24.06 -16.28 -23.44
C LYS A 505 -24.21 -14.93 -22.76
N LEU A 506 -23.48 -14.76 -21.66
CA LEU A 506 -23.32 -13.48 -20.97
C LEU A 506 -22.47 -12.54 -21.82
N GLY A 507 -22.80 -11.25 -21.75
CA GLY A 507 -22.28 -10.14 -22.57
C GLY A 507 -20.87 -10.33 -23.12
N VAL A 508 -20.80 -10.24 -24.44
CA VAL A 508 -19.61 -10.32 -25.29
C VAL A 508 -18.61 -9.24 -24.87
N THR A 509 -17.48 -9.63 -24.28
CA THR A 509 -16.22 -8.91 -24.55
C THR A 509 -15.75 -9.34 -25.94
N SER A 510 -15.01 -8.51 -26.68
CA SER A 510 -14.40 -8.87 -27.97
C SER A 510 -13.48 -10.09 -27.77
N GLY A 511 -14.05 -11.29 -27.89
CA GLY A 511 -13.45 -12.56 -27.46
C GLY A 511 -14.42 -13.61 -26.88
N GLY A 512 -15.64 -13.24 -26.47
CA GLY A 512 -16.76 -14.16 -26.26
C GLY A 512 -16.71 -15.11 -25.05
N ASN A 513 -15.86 -14.85 -24.04
CA ASN A 513 -15.63 -15.81 -22.95
C ASN A 513 -16.07 -15.33 -21.56
N VAL A 514 -16.94 -16.11 -20.91
CA VAL A 514 -17.39 -15.89 -19.52
C VAL A 514 -16.44 -16.60 -18.57
N TYR A 515 -15.89 -15.86 -17.62
CA TYR A 515 -14.99 -16.40 -16.60
C TYR A 515 -15.54 -16.13 -15.21
N TRP A 516 -15.57 -17.17 -14.39
CA TRP A 516 -15.82 -17.07 -12.95
C TRP A 516 -14.62 -17.66 -12.21
N THR A 517 -14.33 -17.12 -11.02
CA THR A 517 -13.33 -17.69 -10.11
C THR A 517 -13.93 -17.92 -8.74
N PHE A 518 -13.39 -18.92 -8.04
CA PHE A 518 -13.63 -19.11 -6.62
C PHE A 518 -12.30 -19.22 -5.92
N ASP A 519 -12.13 -18.30 -4.98
CA ASP A 519 -10.85 -17.98 -4.39
C ASP A 519 -10.93 -18.15 -2.88
N TYR A 520 -10.04 -19.00 -2.37
CA TYR A 520 -9.69 -18.97 -0.96
C TYR A 520 -8.73 -17.80 -0.75
N ARG A 521 -9.07 -16.88 0.15
CA ARG A 521 -8.26 -15.71 0.45
C ARG A 521 -7.80 -15.74 1.91
N PHE A 522 -6.61 -15.17 2.16
CA PHE A 522 -6.02 -15.15 3.48
C PHE A 522 -5.25 -13.85 3.73
N GLY A 523 -5.69 -13.09 4.74
CA GLY A 523 -5.16 -11.78 5.14
C GLY A 523 -6.27 -10.90 5.74
N VAL A 524 -5.91 -9.75 6.30
CA VAL A 524 -6.88 -8.85 6.99
C VAL A 524 -7.70 -8.00 6.02
N ASP A 525 -7.18 -7.68 4.85
CA ASP A 525 -7.89 -6.88 3.84
C ASP A 525 -7.73 -7.47 2.44
N LYS A 526 -8.65 -7.17 1.54
CA LYS A 526 -8.65 -7.63 0.15
C LYS A 526 -7.36 -7.31 -0.59
N ASP A 527 -6.80 -6.14 -0.33
CA ASP A 527 -5.61 -5.63 -1.01
C ASP A 527 -4.30 -6.15 -0.38
N SER A 528 -4.36 -6.66 0.86
CA SER A 528 -3.22 -7.27 1.57
C SER A 528 -3.29 -8.80 1.65
N SER A 529 -4.36 -9.41 1.14
CA SER A 529 -4.54 -10.87 1.18
C SER A 529 -3.87 -11.56 0.01
N PHE A 530 -3.41 -12.78 0.24
CA PHE A 530 -2.99 -13.65 -0.86
C PHE A 530 -4.11 -14.61 -1.25
N ILE A 531 -4.06 -15.06 -2.51
CA ILE A 531 -5.13 -15.85 -3.13
C ILE A 531 -4.65 -17.24 -3.50
N TYR A 532 -5.44 -18.24 -3.11
CA TYR A 532 -5.44 -19.57 -3.70
C TYR A 532 -6.72 -19.75 -4.53
N SER A 533 -6.61 -19.46 -5.82
CA SER A 533 -7.68 -19.65 -6.80
C SER A 533 -7.74 -21.10 -7.22
N VAL A 534 -8.88 -21.73 -6.99
CA VAL A 534 -9.02 -23.18 -7.18
C VAL A 534 -9.78 -23.51 -8.45
N TYR A 535 -10.60 -22.56 -8.91
CA TYR A 535 -11.53 -22.78 -10.02
C TYR A 535 -11.53 -21.57 -10.94
N SER A 536 -11.33 -21.82 -12.23
CA SER A 536 -11.53 -20.84 -13.29
C SER A 536 -11.71 -21.57 -14.61
N GLY A 537 -12.67 -21.14 -15.42
CA GLY A 537 -12.61 -21.41 -16.84
C GLY A 537 -13.88 -21.20 -17.62
N TYR A 538 -13.68 -21.38 -18.93
CA TYR A 538 -14.65 -21.22 -20.00
C TYR A 538 -15.63 -22.41 -20.11
N TRP A 539 -15.33 -23.52 -19.41
CA TRP A 539 -16.05 -24.81 -19.44
C TRP A 539 -16.03 -25.56 -18.11
N THR A 540 -15.63 -24.91 -17.00
CA THR A 540 -15.61 -25.56 -15.69
C THR A 540 -17.03 -25.72 -15.18
N SER A 541 -17.49 -26.97 -15.05
CA SER A 541 -18.78 -27.29 -14.45
C SER A 541 -18.64 -27.31 -12.94
N PHE A 542 -19.30 -26.37 -12.27
CA PHE A 542 -19.46 -26.38 -10.82
C PHE A 542 -20.89 -26.78 -10.48
N GLY A 543 -21.07 -27.78 -9.62
CA GLY A 543 -22.38 -28.21 -9.14
C GLY A 543 -22.49 -27.99 -7.65
N ILE A 544 -23.66 -27.55 -7.20
CA ILE A 544 -24.05 -27.62 -5.79
C ILE A 544 -25.12 -28.68 -5.67
N ILE A 545 -24.89 -29.67 -4.82
CA ILE A 545 -25.85 -30.72 -4.48
C ILE A 545 -26.35 -30.45 -3.05
N ARG A 546 -27.65 -30.59 -2.85
CA ARG A 546 -28.29 -30.56 -1.54
C ARG A 546 -27.97 -31.86 -0.79
N GLU A 547 -27.39 -31.74 0.41
CA GLU A 547 -27.29 -32.83 1.40
C GLU A 547 -28.44 -32.84 2.41
#